data_AF-A0A5K7YVL4-F1
#
_entry.id   AF-A0A5K7YVL4-F1
#
_cell.length_a   1.000
_cell.length_b   1.000
_cell.length_c   1.000
_cell.angle_alpha   90.00
_cell.angle_beta   90.00
_cell.angle_gamma   90.00
#
_symmetry.space_group_name_H-M   'P 1'
#
loop_
_entity.id
_entity.type
_entity.pdbx_description
1 polymer ?
#
loop_
_entity_poly.entity_id
_entity_poly.type
_entity_poly.pdbx_seq_one_letter_code
_entity_poly.pdbx_strand_id
1 'polypeptide(L)'
;MSEYLESKNIEQLMAEADELVKRIDADAIKSMEEEHRLQVEIHAQHLKMIKSAVQDKIEKKGSSKKDHGAEGMHEAIQEITKAMGALKKYISGD
;
A
#
# COMPACT_ATOMS: atom_id res chain seq x y z
N MET A 1 4.70 28.40 38.85
CA MET A 1 3.67 27.73 38.02
C MET A 1 2.26 27.83 38.60
N SER A 2 1.99 28.75 39.55
CA SER A 2 0.66 28.90 40.17
C SER A 2 -0.14 30.10 39.64
N GLU A 3 0.51 31.09 39.04
CA GLU A 3 -0.12 32.34 38.58
C GLU A 3 -0.72 32.25 37.16
N TYR A 4 -0.43 31.19 36.38
CA TYR A 4 -0.92 31.08 34.99
C TYR A 4 -2.37 30.53 34.89
N LEU A 5 -2.90 30.05 36.02
CA LEU A 5 -4.30 29.64 36.15
C LEU A 5 -5.19 30.76 36.71
N GLU A 6 -4.61 31.91 37.06
CA GLU A 6 -5.38 33.05 37.53
C GLU A 6 -6.16 33.67 36.36
N SER A 7 -7.48 33.53 36.45
CA SER A 7 -8.54 34.13 35.64
C SER A 7 -8.75 33.66 34.18
N LYS A 8 -8.46 32.40 33.84
CA LYS A 8 -9.09 31.82 32.64
C LYS A 8 -10.54 31.48 32.97
N ASN A 9 -11.49 32.19 32.35
CA ASN A 9 -12.91 31.86 32.49
C ASN A 9 -13.14 30.45 31.90
N ILE A 10 -14.06 29.69 32.49
CA ILE A 10 -14.43 28.33 32.11
C ILE A 10 -14.70 28.24 30.60
N GLU A 11 -15.32 29.26 30.01
CA GLU A 11 -15.58 29.33 28.56
C GLU A 11 -14.31 29.25 27.72
N GLN A 12 -13.23 29.94 28.13
CA GLN A 12 -11.95 29.90 27.43
C GLN A 12 -11.28 28.53 27.56
N LEU A 13 -11.39 27.91 28.73
CA LEU A 13 -10.86 26.56 28.96
C LEU A 13 -11.60 25.52 28.10
N MET A 14 -12.92 25.66 27.96
CA MET A 14 -13.74 24.80 27.10
C MET A 14 -13.39 24.99 25.62
N ALA A 15 -13.23 26.23 25.17
CA ALA A 15 -12.83 26.51 23.78
C ALA A 15 -11.47 25.90 23.44
N GLU A 16 -10.49 25.98 24.35
CA GLU A 16 -9.18 25.37 24.17
C GLU A 16 -9.24 23.84 24.18
N ALA A 17 -10.11 23.25 25.01
CA ALA A 17 -10.35 21.81 24.99
C ALA A 17 -10.96 21.36 23.65
N ASP A 18 -11.93 22.10 23.10
CA ASP A 18 -12.54 21.81 21.81
C ASP A 18 -11.52 21.91 20.65
N GLU A 19 -10.63 22.91 20.70
CA GLU A 19 -9.54 23.03 19.73
C GLU A 19 -8.56 21.85 19.82
N LEU A 20 -8.24 21.39 21.03
CA LEU A 20 -7.37 20.25 21.23
C LEU A 20 -7.98 18.96 20.67
N VAL A 21 -9.28 18.73 20.89
CA VAL A 21 -10.01 17.58 20.32
C VAL A 21 -9.96 17.61 18.79
N LYS A 22 -10.25 18.76 18.18
CA LYS A 22 -10.18 18.92 16.71
C LYS A 22 -8.78 18.62 16.16
N ARG A 23 -7.74 19.01 16.88
CA ARG A 23 -6.36 18.75 16.49
C ARG A 23 -6.02 17.27 16.54
N ILE A 24 -6.42 16.59 17.61
CA ILE A 24 -6.22 15.14 17.77
C ILE A 24 -6.92 14.38 16.64
N ASP A 25 -8.16 14.76 16.30
CA ASP A 25 -8.92 14.12 15.21
C ASP A 25 -8.23 14.33 13.86
N ALA A 26 -7.76 15.55 13.58
CA ALA A 26 -7.05 15.86 12.33
C ALA A 26 -5.73 15.08 12.21
N ASP A 27 -4.97 14.98 13.30
CA ASP A 27 -3.72 14.22 13.33
C ASP A 27 -3.99 12.72 13.16
N ALA A 28 -5.03 12.17 13.79
CA ALA A 28 -5.45 10.78 13.64
C ALA A 28 -5.85 10.46 12.19
N ILE A 29 -6.67 11.31 11.57
CA ILE A 29 -7.07 11.16 10.16
C ILE A 29 -5.84 11.16 9.24
N LYS A 30 -4.93 12.12 9.43
CA LYS A 30 -3.70 12.22 8.63
C LYS A 30 -2.82 10.97 8.78
N SER A 31 -2.68 10.43 10.00
CA SER A 31 -1.94 9.19 10.24
C SER A 31 -2.57 8.00 9.52
N MET A 32 -3.91 7.88 9.52
CA MET A 32 -4.61 6.83 8.79
C MET A 32 -4.42 6.94 7.26
N GLU A 33 -4.47 8.16 6.72
CA GLU A 33 -4.20 8.39 5.28
C GLU A 33 -2.77 8.01 4.90
N GLU A 34 -1.79 8.34 5.75
CA GLU A 34 -0.38 8.00 5.54
C GLU A 34 -0.13 6.49 5.61
N GLU A 35 -0.76 5.79 6.55
CA GLU A 35 -0.71 4.32 6.63
C GLU A 35 -1.29 3.66 5.38
N HIS A 36 -2.48 4.10 4.94
CA HIS A 36 -3.08 3.58 3.71
C HIS A 36 -2.22 3.86 2.48
N ARG A 37 -1.61 5.05 2.39
CA ARG A 37 -0.67 5.39 1.31
C ARG A 37 0.53 4.45 1.28
N LEU A 38 1.12 4.15 2.44
CA LEU A 38 2.25 3.22 2.55
C LEU A 38 1.88 1.79 2.12
N GLN A 39 0.70 1.31 2.51
CA GLN A 39 0.22 -0.02 2.08
C GLN A 39 0.06 -0.10 0.55
N VAL A 40 -0.51 0.94 -0.06
CA VAL A 40 -0.64 1.03 -1.53
C VAL A 40 0.73 1.04 -2.19
N GLU A 41 1.71 1.77 -1.65
CA GLU A 41 3.07 1.81 -2.18
C GLU A 41 3.76 0.44 -2.10
N ILE A 42 3.62 -0.29 -0.98
CA ILE A 42 4.13 -1.65 -0.82
C ILE A 42 3.53 -2.58 -1.89
N HIS A 43 2.21 -2.53 -2.09
CA HIS A 43 1.55 -3.33 -3.12
C HIS A 43 2.02 -2.97 -4.53
N ALA A 44 2.20 -1.68 -4.83
CA ALA A 44 2.73 -1.23 -6.12
C ALA A 44 4.17 -1.73 -6.37
N GLN A 45 5.03 -1.69 -5.34
CA GLN A 45 6.39 -2.23 -5.41
C GLN A 45 6.38 -3.75 -5.65
N HIS A 46 5.55 -4.51 -4.93
CA HIS A 46 5.41 -5.95 -5.16
C HIS A 46 4.94 -6.27 -6.58
N LEU A 47 3.96 -5.53 -7.10
CA LEU A 47 3.46 -5.71 -8.46
C LEU A 47 4.55 -5.43 -9.51
N LYS A 48 5.39 -4.41 -9.28
CA LYS A 48 6.54 -4.10 -10.14
C LYS A 48 7.54 -5.25 -10.17
N MET A 49 7.86 -5.86 -9.02
CA MET A 49 8.75 -7.03 -8.97
C MET A 49 8.17 -8.23 -9.73
N ILE A 50 6.87 -8.51 -9.57
CA ILE A 50 6.20 -9.60 -10.26
C ILE A 50 6.23 -9.37 -11.77
N LYS A 51 5.93 -8.15 -12.22
CA LYS A 51 6.02 -7.77 -13.64
C LYS A 51 7.42 -8.03 -14.19
N SER A 52 8.47 -7.60 -13.49
CA SER A 52 9.86 -7.86 -13.88
C SER A 52 10.17 -9.36 -13.93
N ALA A 53 9.78 -10.13 -12.91
CA ALA A 53 10.04 -11.57 -12.87
C ALA A 53 9.29 -12.34 -13.98
N VAL A 54 8.08 -11.92 -14.34
CA VAL A 54 7.34 -12.48 -15.48
C VAL A 54 8.01 -12.07 -16.80
N GLN A 55 8.38 -10.81 -16.94
CA GLN A 55 9.07 -10.32 -18.14
C GLN A 55 10.41 -11.05 -18.37
N ASP A 56 11.22 -11.21 -17.33
CA ASP A 56 12.48 -11.96 -17.38
C ASP A 56 12.28 -13.41 -17.82
N LYS A 57 11.19 -14.04 -17.36
CA LYS A 57 10.84 -15.42 -17.76
C LYS A 57 10.38 -15.48 -19.21
N ILE A 58 9.58 -14.52 -19.66
CA ILE A 58 9.16 -14.40 -21.06
C ILE A 58 10.37 -14.17 -21.97
N GLU A 59 11.30 -13.29 -21.61
CA GLU A 59 12.52 -13.01 -22.38
C GLU A 59 13.45 -14.24 -22.43
N LYS A 60 13.63 -14.95 -21.30
CA LYS A 60 14.38 -16.22 -21.25
C LYS A 60 13.73 -17.34 -22.04
N LYS A 61 12.39 -17.45 -22.05
CA LYS A 61 11.67 -18.45 -22.84
C LYS A 61 11.62 -18.09 -24.34
N GLY A 62 11.45 -16.82 -24.66
CA GLY A 62 11.43 -16.28 -26.02
C GLY A 62 12.77 -16.41 -26.76
N SER A 63 13.89 -16.37 -26.04
CA SER A 63 15.20 -16.69 -26.62
C SER A 63 15.38 -18.18 -26.94
N SER A 64 14.60 -19.08 -26.30
CA SER A 64 14.64 -20.53 -26.54
C SER A 64 13.62 -21.05 -27.57
N LYS A 65 12.51 -20.34 -27.77
CA LYS A 65 11.40 -20.77 -28.65
C LYS A 65 11.36 -19.91 -29.90
N LYS A 66 12.29 -20.15 -30.83
CA LYS A 66 12.24 -19.54 -32.16
C LYS A 66 11.20 -20.18 -33.10
N ASP A 67 10.36 -21.12 -32.64
CA ASP A 67 9.64 -21.98 -33.60
C ASP A 67 8.13 -22.23 -33.39
N HIS A 68 7.47 -21.98 -32.25
CA HIS A 68 6.06 -22.44 -32.05
C HIS A 68 5.15 -21.35 -31.45
N GLY A 69 4.49 -20.57 -32.32
CA GLY A 69 3.81 -19.31 -31.99
C GLY A 69 2.50 -19.40 -31.18
N ALA A 70 1.79 -20.53 -31.17
CA ALA A 70 0.54 -20.69 -30.41
C ALA A 70 0.74 -21.28 -29.00
N GLU A 71 1.68 -22.21 -28.87
CA GLU A 71 1.96 -22.94 -27.63
C GLU A 71 2.73 -22.08 -26.62
N GLY A 72 3.57 -21.17 -27.11
CA GLY A 72 4.29 -20.19 -26.28
C GLY A 72 3.38 -19.18 -25.56
N MET A 73 2.31 -18.72 -26.21
CA MET A 73 1.35 -17.80 -25.59
C MET A 73 0.56 -18.46 -24.45
N HIS A 74 0.16 -19.72 -24.63
CA HIS A 74 -0.55 -20.46 -23.59
C HIS A 74 0.31 -20.64 -22.34
N GLU A 75 1.59 -20.98 -22.51
CA GLU A 75 2.55 -21.05 -21.40
C GLU A 75 2.75 -19.70 -20.70
N ALA A 76 2.84 -18.60 -21.44
CA ALA A 76 3.01 -17.27 -20.83
C ALA A 76 1.78 -16.88 -19.98
N ILE A 77 0.58 -17.18 -20.46
CA ILE A 77 -0.66 -16.96 -19.70
C ILE A 77 -0.67 -17.80 -18.43
N GLN A 78 -0.29 -19.09 -18.51
CA GLN A 78 -0.21 -19.96 -17.34
C GLN A 78 0.78 -19.43 -16.29
N GLU A 79 1.93 -18.90 -16.71
CA GLU A 79 2.90 -18.30 -15.78
C GLU A 79 2.38 -17.03 -15.11
N ILE A 80 1.66 -16.18 -15.84
CA ILE A 80 0.99 -15.00 -15.29
C ILE A 80 -0.06 -15.42 -14.26
N THR A 81 -0.93 -16.38 -14.60
CA THR A 81 -1.96 -16.89 -13.68
C THR A 81 -1.34 -17.48 -12.42
N LYS A 82 -0.22 -18.22 -12.53
CA LYS A 82 0.50 -18.78 -11.38
C LYS A 82 1.12 -17.69 -10.50
N ALA A 83 1.73 -16.67 -11.10
CA ALA A 83 2.29 -15.53 -10.39
C ALA A 83 1.20 -14.72 -9.64
N MET A 84 0.05 -14.48 -10.28
CA MET A 84 -1.09 -13.82 -9.64
C MET A 84 -1.69 -14.66 -8.50
N GLY A 85 -1.75 -15.99 -8.66
CA GLY A 85 -2.17 -16.90 -7.59
C GLY A 85 -1.25 -16.86 -6.37
N ALA A 86 0.07 -16.78 -6.57
CA ALA A 86 1.04 -16.62 -5.48
C ALA A 86 0.90 -15.26 -4.78
N LEU A 87 0.68 -14.18 -5.53
CA LEU A 87 0.42 -12.85 -4.98
C LEU A 87 -0.83 -12.82 -4.10
N LYS A 88 -1.92 -13.45 -4.56
CA LYS A 88 -3.17 -13.54 -3.80
C LYS A 88 -2.91 -14.19 -2.42
N LYS A 89 -2.14 -15.28 -2.36
CA LYS A 89 -1.79 -15.95 -1.09
C LYS A 89 -0.97 -15.05 -0.17
N TYR A 90 0.05 -14.39 -0.72
CA TYR A 90 0.91 -13.48 0.04
C TYR A 90 0.13 -12.30 0.67
N ILE A 91 -0.85 -11.75 -0.06
CA ILE A 91 -1.72 -10.67 0.44
C ILE A 91 -2.75 -11.20 1.46
N SER A 92 -3.22 -12.44 1.29
CA SER A 92 -4.21 -13.06 2.19
C SER A 92 -3.60 -13.60 3.49
N GLY A 93 -2.28 -13.73 3.60
CA GLY A 93 -1.60 -14.19 4.82
C GLY A 93 -1.63 -15.71 5.07
N ASP A 94 -1.91 -16.52 4.05
CA ASP A 94 -1.90 -18.00 4.09
C ASP A 94 -0.57 -18.62 3.59
#